data_AF-A0A0F0L1Y0-F1
#
_entry.id   AF-A0A0F0L1Y0-F1
#
_cell.length_a   1.000
_cell.length_b   1.000
_cell.length_c   1.000
_cell.angle_alpha   90.00
_cell.angle_beta   90.00
_cell.angle_gamma   90.00
#
_symmetry.space_group_name_H-M   'P 1'
#
loop_
_entity.id
_entity.type
_entity.pdbx_description
1 polymer ?
#
loop_
_entity_poly.entity_id
_entity_poly.type
_entity_poly.pdbx_seq_one_letter_code
_entity_poly.pdbx_strand_id
1 'polypeptide(L)' 'MSDETTDAPTDGLWSRLRLIEGQPLAARADAYSGLHDELSRRLESGARLDQRDAPGTR' A
#
# COMPACT_ATOMS: atom_id res chain seq x y z
N MET A 1 -19.02 -15.74 15.58
CA MET A 1 -18.07 -15.82 14.44
C MET A 1 -17.33 -14.51 14.45
N SER A 2 -16.11 -14.53 14.97
CA SER A 2 -15.28 -13.34 15.19
C SER A 2 -14.96 -12.69 13.85
N ASP A 3 -15.25 -11.40 13.72
CA ASP A 3 -14.76 -10.56 12.62
C ASP A 3 -13.24 -10.35 12.80
N GLU A 4 -12.48 -11.43 12.62
CA GLU A 4 -11.02 -11.48 12.61
C GLU A 4 -10.50 -11.04 11.22
N THR A 5 -10.99 -9.91 10.72
CA THR A 5 -10.54 -9.34 9.43
C THR A 5 -10.11 -7.87 9.57
N THR A 6 -9.82 -7.42 10.79
CA THR A 6 -9.20 -6.10 11.05
C THR A 6 -7.80 -6.24 11.63
N ASP A 7 -7.07 -7.32 11.31
CA ASP A 7 -5.60 -7.29 11.27
C ASP A 7 -5.14 -6.70 9.91
N ALA A 8 -5.83 -5.63 9.53
CA ALA A 8 -6.03 -5.14 8.18
C ALA A 8 -4.78 -4.39 7.69
N PRO A 9 -4.45 -4.44 6.38
CA PRO A 9 -3.28 -3.92 5.60
C PRO A 9 -2.17 -3.06 6.23
N THR A 10 -2.51 -2.23 7.19
CA THR A 10 -1.69 -1.37 8.02
C THR A 10 -0.55 -2.12 8.73
N ASP A 11 -0.79 -3.33 9.26
CA ASP A 11 0.24 -4.09 10.01
C ASP A 11 1.40 -4.58 9.12
N GLY A 12 1.10 -4.93 7.87
CA GLY A 12 2.13 -5.24 6.86
C GLY A 12 2.95 -4.00 6.46
N LEU A 13 2.31 -2.82 6.41
CA LEU A 13 3.00 -1.56 6.13
C LEU A 13 3.92 -1.16 7.30
N TRP A 14 3.45 -1.29 8.55
CA TRP A 14 4.26 -1.01 9.74
C TRP A 14 5.48 -1.93 9.84
N SER A 15 5.29 -3.23 9.58
CA SER A 15 6.39 -4.20 9.54
C SER A 15 7.44 -3.83 8.48
N ARG A 16 7.00 -3.40 7.30
CA ARG A 16 7.89 -2.99 6.21
C ARG A 16 8.62 -1.68 6.51
N LEU A 17 7.95 -0.69 7.10
CA LEU A 17 8.58 0.57 7.55
C LEU A 17 9.68 0.30 8.57
N ARG A 18 9.41 -0.58 9.55
CA ARG A 18 10.40 -0.94 10.57
C ARG A 18 11.62 -1.65 9.99
N LEU A 19 11.45 -2.42 8.92
CA LEU A 19 12.57 -3.03 8.18
C LEU A 19 13.44 -1.96 7.50
N ILE A 20 12.83 -0.95 6.87
CA ILE A 20 13.55 0.15 6.18
C ILE A 20 14.33 0.99 7.20
N GLU A 21 13.73 1.28 8.35
CA GLU A 21 14.39 2.01 9.44
C GLU A 21 15.58 1.25 10.04
N GLY A 22 15.62 -0.08 9.92
CA GLY A 22 16.78 -0.89 10.30
C GLY A 22 17.97 -0.76 9.34
N GLN A 23 17.77 -0.21 8.14
CA GLN A 23 18.82 -0.10 7.13
C GLN A 23 19.73 1.12 7.36
N PRO A 24 20.98 1.09 6.83
CA PRO A 24 21.86 2.25 6.82
C PRO A 24 21.20 3.46 6.15
N LEU A 25 21.50 4.67 6.64
CA LEU A 25 20.86 5.91 6.15
C LEU A 25 20.94 6.06 4.63
N ALA A 26 22.07 5.70 4.03
CA ALA A 26 22.29 5.78 2.58
C ALA A 26 21.33 4.89 1.76
N ALA A 27 20.83 3.79 2.33
CA ALA A 27 19.91 2.86 1.65
C ALA A 27 18.43 3.21 1.86
N ARG A 28 18.10 4.02 2.87
CA ARG A 28 16.71 4.32 3.24
C ARG A 28 15.96 5.07 2.15
N ALA A 29 16.63 6.02 1.49
CA ALA A 29 16.00 6.84 0.45
C ALA A 29 15.44 5.97 -0.68
N ASP A 30 16.27 5.08 -1.24
CA ASP A 30 15.88 4.17 -2.31
C ASP A 30 14.77 3.21 -1.86
N ALA A 31 14.85 2.72 -0.62
CA ALA A 31 13.84 1.83 -0.06
C ALA A 31 12.47 2.52 0.12
N TYR A 32 12.45 3.78 0.59
CA TYR A 32 11.22 4.57 0.67
C TYR A 32 10.66 4.89 -0.71
N SER A 33 11.50 5.24 -1.69
CA SER A 33 11.05 5.48 -3.07
C SER A 33 10.35 4.25 -3.64
N GLY A 34 10.93 3.05 -3.48
CA GLY A 34 10.30 1.81 -3.93
C GLY A 34 8.96 1.50 -3.23
N LEU A 35 8.87 1.79 -1.92
CA LEU A 35 7.63 1.67 -1.16
C LEU A 35 6.54 2.64 -1.68
N HIS A 36 6.90 3.89 -1.94
CA HIS A 36 5.98 4.87 -2.51
C HIS A 36 5.46 4.44 -3.87
N ASP A 37 6.33 3.95 -4.75
CA ASP A 37 5.95 3.45 -6.07
C ASP A 37 4.96 2.27 -5.99
N GLU A 38 5.15 1.36 -5.04
CA GLU A 38 4.23 0.24 -4.79
C GLU A 38 2.85 0.74 -4.36
N LEU A 39 2.80 1.68 -3.42
CA LEU A 39 1.54 2.26 -2.93
C LEU A 39 0.82 3.03 -4.02
N SER A 40 1.54 3.83 -4.81
CA SER A 40 0.96 4.55 -5.95
C SER A 40 0.36 3.61 -6.99
N ARG A 41 1.06 2.51 -7.34
CA ARG A 41 0.51 1.49 -8.25
C ARG A 41 -0.74 0.84 -7.68
N ARG A 42 -0.77 0.54 -6.38
CA ARG A 42 -1.93 -0.07 -5.72
C ARG A 42 -3.14 0.86 -5.75
N LEU A 43 -2.94 2.14 -5.44
CA LEU A 43 -3.99 3.17 -5.50
C LEU A 43 -4.53 3.34 -6.92
N GLU A 44 -3.65 3.41 -7.92
CA GLU A 44 -4.05 3.50 -9.33
C GLU A 44 -4.85 2.26 -9.77
N SER A 45 -4.46 1.06 -9.30
CA SER A 45 -5.16 -0.17 -9.62
C SER A 45 -6.55 -0.26 -8.98
N GLY A 46 -6.70 0.21 -7.73
CA GLY A 46 -7.98 0.32 -7.04
C GLY A 46 -8.90 1.36 -7.67
N ALA A 47 -8.38 2.56 -7.96
CA ALA A 47 -9.13 3.62 -8.63
C ALA A 47 -9.64 3.18 -10.02
N ARG A 48 -8.86 2.38 -10.76
CA ARG A 48 -9.29 1.79 -12.04
C ARG A 48 -10.33 0.67 -11.91
N LEU A 49 -10.45 0.03 -10.76
CA LEU A 49 -11.52 -0.93 -10.50
C LEU A 49 -12.81 -0.18 -10.16
N ASP A 50 -12.73 0.81 -9.25
CA ASP A 50 -13.86 1.69 -8.91
C ASP A 50 -14.42 2.42 -10.14
N GLN A 51 -13.56 2.86 -11.06
CA GLN A 51 -13.98 3.55 -12.29
C GLN A 51 -14.62 2.62 -13.34
N ARG A 52 -14.33 1.31 -13.30
CA ARG A 52 -14.99 0.32 -14.16
C ARG A 52 -16.37 -0.08 -13.66
N ASP A 53 -16.61 0.02 -12.36
CA ASP A 53 -17.91 -0.21 -11.73
C ASP A 53 -18.81 1.04 -11.71
N ALA A 54 -18.31 2.19 -12.18
CA ALA A 54 -19.14 3.37 -12.38
C ALA A 54 -20.19 3.08 -13.48
N PRO A 55 -21.50 3.05 -13.15
CA PRO A 55 -22.52 2.77 -14.14
C PRO A 55 -22.55 3.92 -15.14
N GLY A 56 -22.32 3.60 -16.41
CA GLY A 56 -22.44 4.55 -17.50
C GLY A 56 -23.77 5.28 -17.41
N THR A 57 -23.69 6.59 -17.25
CA THR A 57 -24.83 7.51 -17.39
C THR A 57 -25.44 7.27 -18.76
N ARG A 58 -26.59 6.59 -18.79
CA ARG A 58 -27.51 6.56 -19.92
C ARG A 58 -28.40 7.79 -19.87
#